data_AF-A0A163RWR2-F1
#
_entry.id   AF-A0A163RWR2-F1
#
_cell.length_a   1.000
_cell.length_b   1.000
_cell.length_c   1.000
_cell.angle_alpha   90.00
_cell.angle_beta   90.00
_cell.angle_gamma   90.00
#
_symmetry.space_group_name_H-M   'P 1'
#
loop_
_entity.id
_entity.type
_entity.pdbx_description
1 polymer ?
#
loop_
_entity_poly.entity_id
_entity_poly.type
_entity_poly.pdbx_seq_one_letter_code
_entity_poly.pdbx_strand_id
1 'polypeptide(L)'
;MYKYGFTDYFEGNLQFTGYDVVQVGPWTNVYISFEIKNLEVFLDGLIEPSALTVYNGEGELQEIIALDEGVDCEYKFTDKEKEQITNYLLDIDLKHGIEKE
;
A
#
# COMPACT_ATOMS: atom_id res chain seq x y z
N MET A 1 -5.23 -3.32 9.28
CA MET A 1 -4.14 -2.45 9.75
C MET A 1 -4.13 -2.43 11.28
N TYR A 2 -3.02 -2.02 11.91
CA TYR A 2 -2.92 -1.87 13.37
C TYR A 2 -2.20 -0.58 13.76
N LYS A 3 -2.57 0.01 14.91
CA LYS A 3 -1.93 1.20 15.49
C LYS A 3 -1.08 0.82 16.70
N TYR A 4 0.07 1.45 16.88
CA TYR A 4 0.93 1.21 18.04
C TYR A 4 0.20 1.54 19.36
N GLY A 5 0.10 0.57 20.27
CA GLY A 5 -0.57 0.73 21.58
C GLY A 5 -2.03 0.23 21.64
N PHE A 6 -2.59 -0.29 20.54
CA PHE A 6 -3.90 -0.94 20.52
C PHE A 6 -3.75 -2.47 20.41
N THR A 7 -4.55 -3.21 21.19
CA THR A 7 -4.63 -4.69 21.12
C THR A 7 -5.55 -5.18 19.99
N ASP A 8 -6.41 -4.31 19.48
CA ASP A 8 -7.32 -4.62 18.38
C ASP A 8 -6.67 -4.25 17.05
N TYR A 9 -6.38 -5.27 16.25
CA TYR A 9 -6.06 -5.12 14.84
C TYR A 9 -7.21 -5.69 14.03
N PHE A 10 -7.51 -5.06 12.90
CA PHE A 10 -8.42 -5.63 11.91
C PHE A 10 -7.61 -5.98 10.67
N GLU A 11 -8.12 -6.92 9.89
CA GLU A 11 -7.57 -7.26 8.59
C GLU A 11 -8.58 -6.83 7.53
N GLY A 12 -8.22 -5.79 6.78
CA GLY A 12 -9.03 -5.28 5.68
C GLY A 12 -8.82 -6.10 4.41
N ASN A 13 -9.87 -6.22 3.60
CA ASN A 13 -9.71 -6.59 2.20
C ASN A 13 -9.48 -5.32 1.39
N LEU A 14 -8.29 -5.19 0.79
CA LEU A 14 -7.88 -4.01 0.04
C LEU A 14 -8.40 -4.12 -1.39
N GLN A 15 -9.27 -3.20 -1.77
CA GLN A 15 -9.73 -3.03 -3.14
C GLN A 15 -8.93 -1.93 -3.82
N PHE A 16 -7.92 -2.33 -4.59
CA PHE A 16 -7.06 -1.40 -5.32
C PHE A 16 -7.82 -0.65 -6.41
N THR A 17 -7.67 0.67 -6.44
CA THR A 17 -8.37 1.58 -7.36
C THR A 17 -7.42 2.25 -8.35
N GLY A 18 -6.14 2.35 -8.03
CA GLY A 18 -5.13 2.92 -8.91
C GLY A 18 -3.73 2.92 -8.30
N TYR A 19 -2.77 3.34 -9.10
CA TYR A 19 -1.40 3.56 -8.66
C TYR A 19 -0.72 4.67 -9.48
N ASP A 20 0.26 5.31 -8.87
CA ASP A 20 1.14 6.29 -9.49
C ASP A 20 2.60 5.95 -9.20
N VAL A 21 3.45 6.03 -10.23
CA VAL A 21 4.88 5.73 -10.13
C VAL A 21 5.68 7.02 -10.21
N VAL A 22 6.49 7.29 -9.19
CA VAL A 22 7.35 8.47 -9.09
C VAL A 22 8.79 8.02 -8.90
N GLN A 23 9.66 8.41 -9.83
CA GLN A 23 11.10 8.20 -9.70
C GLN A 23 11.75 9.35 -8.94
N VAL A 24 12.48 9.04 -7.87
CA VAL A 24 13.19 10.00 -7.02
C VAL A 24 14.64 9.56 -6.87
N GLY A 25 15.49 10.01 -7.80
CA GLY A 25 16.88 9.61 -7.84
C GLY A 25 17.01 8.09 -8.07
N PRO A 26 17.69 7.34 -7.19
CA PRO A 26 17.80 5.88 -7.32
C PRO A 26 16.56 5.13 -6.83
N TRP A 27 15.56 5.82 -6.29
CA TRP A 27 14.37 5.21 -5.70
C TRP A 27 13.18 5.27 -6.66
N THR A 28 12.38 4.20 -6.67
CA THR A 28 11.09 4.18 -7.35
C THR A 28 10.00 4.07 -6.30
N ASN A 29 9.19 5.11 -6.18
CA ASN A 29 8.07 5.18 -5.26
C ASN A 29 6.79 4.83 -6.03
N VAL A 30 6.03 3.86 -5.55
CA VAL A 30 4.71 3.52 -6.08
C VAL A 30 3.67 3.87 -5.05
N TYR A 31 2.87 4.88 -5.35
CA TYR A 31 1.71 5.26 -4.56
C TYR A 31 0.53 4.40 -5.01
N ILE A 32 -0.16 3.78 -4.08
CA ILE A 32 -1.25 2.84 -4.34
C ILE A 32 -2.50 3.35 -3.64
N SER A 33 -3.55 3.58 -4.42
CA SER A 33 -4.87 3.95 -3.93
C SER A 33 -5.72 2.69 -3.78
N PHE A 34 -6.44 2.57 -2.66
CA PHE A 34 -7.36 1.47 -2.42
C PHE A 34 -8.50 1.88 -1.50
N GLU A 35 -9.57 1.11 -1.54
CA GLU A 35 -10.65 1.15 -0.55
C GLU A 35 -10.56 -0.09 0.34
N ILE A 36 -10.99 0.02 1.60
CA ILE A 36 -11.02 -1.11 2.53
C ILE A 36 -12.45 -1.63 2.61
N LYS A 37 -12.70 -2.85 2.12
CA LYS A 37 -14.01 -3.50 2.31
C LYS A 37 -14.17 -3.99 3.75
N ASN A 38 -15.39 -3.83 4.28
CA ASN A 38 -15.78 -4.13 5.66
C ASN A 38 -15.23 -3.14 6.70
N LEU A 39 -15.23 -1.85 6.37
CA LEU A 39 -14.93 -0.74 7.28
C LEU A 39 -16.04 -0.52 8.35
N GLU A 40 -16.66 -1.60 8.85
CA GLU A 40 -17.71 -1.52 9.87
C GLU A 40 -17.14 -1.33 11.28
N VAL A 41 -15.83 -1.49 11.45
CA VAL A 41 -15.16 -1.39 12.75
C VAL A 41 -14.01 -0.38 12.67
N PHE A 42 -14.32 0.85 13.10
CA PHE A 42 -13.43 1.71 13.89
C PHE A 42 -11.95 1.73 13.48
N LEU A 43 -11.63 2.56 12.49
CA LEU A 43 -10.40 3.34 12.57
C LEU A 43 -10.81 4.79 12.78
N ASP A 44 -10.92 5.18 14.05
CA ASP A 44 -11.12 6.58 14.41
C ASP A 44 -9.96 7.39 13.82
N GLY A 45 -10.24 8.18 12.77
CA GLY A 45 -9.26 9.06 12.13
C GLY A 45 -8.51 8.53 10.92
N LEU A 46 -8.97 7.46 10.24
CA LEU A 46 -8.46 7.08 8.92
C LEU A 46 -9.47 7.53 7.85
N ILE A 47 -9.11 8.53 7.04
CA ILE A 47 -10.04 9.23 6.14
C ILE A 47 -9.84 8.77 4.70
N GLU A 48 -8.59 8.73 4.22
CA GLU A 48 -8.23 8.38 2.86
C GLU A 48 -6.99 7.47 2.88
N PRO A 49 -7.16 6.18 3.19
CA PRO A 49 -6.04 5.26 3.27
C PRO A 49 -5.41 5.01 1.90
N SER A 50 -4.09 5.00 1.88
CA SER A 50 -3.29 4.60 0.74
C SER A 50 -2.01 3.90 1.18
N ALA A 51 -1.25 3.36 0.23
CA ALA A 51 0.06 2.78 0.50
C ALA A 51 1.12 3.46 -0.36
N LEU A 52 2.30 3.60 0.20
CA LEU A 52 3.52 3.92 -0.53
C LEU A 52 4.44 2.71 -0.46
N THR A 53 4.84 2.19 -1.61
CA THR A 53 5.91 1.20 -1.70
C THR A 53 7.16 1.81 -2.31
N VAL A 54 8.30 1.50 -1.71
CA VAL A 54 9.60 2.08 -2.10
C VAL A 54 10.49 0.96 -2.60
N TYR A 55 10.95 1.10 -3.84
CA TYR A 55 11.90 0.20 -4.47
C TYR A 55 13.26 0.89 -4.60
N ASN A 56 14.33 0.12 -4.41
CA ASN A 56 15.68 0.58 -4.70
C ASN A 56 15.96 0.58 -6.22
N GLY A 57 17.16 1.04 -6.60
CA GLY A 57 17.58 1.11 -8.01
C GLY A 57 17.77 -0.25 -8.69
N GLU A 58 17.74 -1.34 -7.92
CA GLU A 58 17.82 -2.73 -8.40
C GLU A 58 16.41 -3.35 -8.58
N GLY A 59 15.35 -2.61 -8.23
CA GLY A 59 13.97 -3.09 -8.29
C GLY A 59 13.57 -3.95 -7.08
N GLU A 60 14.33 -3.93 -5.99
CA GLU A 60 13.97 -4.64 -4.76
C GLU A 60 13.08 -3.77 -3.87
N LEU A 61 11.94 -4.33 -3.45
CA LEU A 61 11.02 -3.70 -2.52
C LEU A 61 11.69 -3.54 -1.14
N GLN A 62 11.87 -2.31 -0.71
CA GLN A 62 12.49 -1.98 0.58
C GLN A 62 11.44 -1.77 1.67
N GLU A 63 10.39 -1.01 1.36
CA GLU A 63 9.41 -0.59 2.36
C GLU A 63 7.99 -0.55 1.80
N ILE A 64 7.02 -0.81 2.68
CA ILE A 64 5.59 -0.58 2.47
C ILE A 64 5.10 0.28 3.63
N ILE A 65 4.68 1.49 3.32
CA ILE A 65 4.29 2.53 4.26
C ILE A 65 2.80 2.77 4.12
N ALA A 66 2.09 2.83 5.25
CA ALA A 66 0.70 3.22 5.28
C ALA A 66 0.58 4.74 5.24
N LEU A 67 -0.27 5.24 4.36
CA LEU A 67 -0.57 6.66 4.25
C LEU A 67 -2.04 6.90 4.60
N ASP A 68 -2.32 8.08 5.13
CA ASP A 68 -3.66 8.64 5.25
C ASP A 68 -3.64 10.08 4.73
N GLU A 69 -4.58 10.42 3.83
CA GLU A 69 -4.60 11.71 3.11
C GLU A 69 -3.26 12.01 2.39
N GLY A 70 -2.57 10.95 1.94
CA GLY A 70 -1.28 11.03 1.25
C GLY A 70 -0.07 11.30 2.16
N VAL A 71 -0.23 11.23 3.48
CA VAL A 71 0.83 11.46 4.47
C VAL A 71 1.07 10.21 5.33
N ASP A 72 2.31 9.97 5.72
CA ASP A 72 2.67 8.89 6.66
C ASP A 72 1.82 8.98 7.94
N CYS A 73 1.27 7.85 8.36
CA CYS A 73 0.36 7.78 9.50
C CYS A 73 0.82 6.76 10.53
N GLU A 74 0.22 6.79 11.72
CA GLU A 74 0.60 5.89 12.83
C GLU A 74 0.18 4.42 12.61
N TYR A 75 -0.56 4.15 11.53
CA TYR A 75 -1.04 2.81 11.21
C TYR A 75 0.02 2.02 10.48
N LYS A 76 -0.04 0.71 10.63
CA LYS A 76 0.79 -0.25 9.89
C LYS A 76 -0.09 -1.31 9.27
N PHE A 77 0.30 -1.74 8.06
CA PHE A 77 -0.32 -2.89 7.43
C PHE A 77 -0.01 -4.17 8.19
N THR A 78 -1.01 -5.04 8.31
CA THR A 78 -0.79 -6.42 8.75
C THR A 78 -0.05 -7.21 7.68
N ASP A 79 0.47 -8.39 8.02
CA ASP A 79 1.19 -9.21 7.04
C ASP A 79 0.29 -9.64 5.87
N LYS A 80 -1.00 -9.89 6.10
CA LYS A 80 -1.96 -10.20 5.02
C LYS A 80 -2.24 -9.01 4.11
N GLU A 81 -2.27 -7.79 4.65
CA GLU A 81 -2.44 -6.59 3.84
C GLU A 81 -1.20 -6.32 2.98
N LYS A 82 0.00 -6.54 3.54
CA LYS A 82 1.25 -6.49 2.78
C LYS A 82 1.30 -7.54 1.68
N GLU A 83 0.77 -8.73 1.93
CA GLU A 83 0.64 -9.78 0.90
C GLU A 83 -0.32 -9.34 -0.22
N GLN A 84 -1.48 -8.76 0.12
CA GLN A 84 -2.41 -8.19 -0.87
C GLN A 84 -1.73 -7.12 -1.74
N ILE A 85 -0.98 -6.20 -1.11
CA ILE A 85 -0.25 -5.13 -1.80
C ILE A 85 0.84 -5.70 -2.72
N THR A 86 1.62 -6.67 -2.22
CA THR A 86 2.68 -7.32 -3.01
C THR A 86 2.10 -8.04 -4.22
N ASN A 87 0.99 -8.77 -4.05
CA ASN A 87 0.32 -9.45 -5.14
C ASN A 87 -0.21 -8.48 -6.20
N TYR A 88 -0.74 -7.32 -5.77
CA TYR A 88 -1.17 -6.27 -6.67
C TYR A 88 0.00 -5.67 -7.47
N LEU A 89 1.13 -5.40 -6.81
CA LEU A 89 2.34 -4.90 -7.46
C LEU A 89 2.90 -5.88 -8.50
N LEU A 90 2.89 -7.19 -8.21
CA LEU A 90 3.27 -8.22 -9.18
C LEU A 90 2.33 -8.25 -10.39
N ASP A 91 1.02 -8.11 -10.20
CA ASP A 91 0.05 -8.05 -11.28
C ASP A 91 0.26 -6.80 -12.17
N ILE A 92 0.57 -5.65 -11.57
CA ILE A 92 0.89 -4.42 -12.32
C ILE A 92 2.20 -4.54 -13.11
N ASP A 93 3.25 -5.12 -12.51
CA ASP A 93 4.54 -5.32 -13.18
C ASP A 93 4.40 -6.25 -14.40
N LEU A 94 3.66 -7.35 -14.24
CA LEU A 94 3.33 -8.26 -15.34
C LEU A 94 2.58 -7.53 -16.45
N LYS A 95 1.60 -6.67 -16.12
CA LYS A 95 0.83 -5.91 -17.13
C LYS A 95 1.70 -4.91 -17.89
N HIS A 96 2.56 -4.15 -17.23
CA HIS A 96 3.50 -3.25 -17.93
C HIS A 96 4.55 -4.02 -18.74
N GLY A 97 4.91 -5.23 -18.34
CA GLY A 97 5.78 -6.11 -19.12
C GLY A 97 5.13 -6.59 -20.42
N ILE A 98 3.82 -6.85 -20.40
CA ILE A 98 3.04 -7.33 -21.56
C ILE A 98 2.72 -6.19 -22.55
N GLU A 99 2.61 -4.94 -22.10
CA GLU A 99 2.39 -3.77 -22.99
C GLU A 99 3.64 -3.30 -23.76
N LYS A 100 4.78 -3.99 -23.61
CA LYS A 100 6.03 -3.69 -24.34
C LYS A 100 6.23 -4.47 -25.66
N GLU A 101 5.23 -5.18 -26.17
CA GLU A 101 5.26 -5.85 -27.49
C GLU A 101 4.56 -5.07 -28.61
#